data_AF-A0A645G191-F1
#
_entry.id   AF-A0A645G191-F1
#
_cell.length_a   1.000
_cell.length_b   1.000
_cell.length_c   1.000
_cell.angle_alpha   90.00
_cell.angle_beta   90.00
_cell.angle_gamma   90.00
#
_symmetry.space_group_name_H-M   'P 1'
#
loop_
_entity.id
_entity.type
_entity.pdbx_description
1 polymer ?
#
loop_
_entity_poly.entity_id
_entity_poly.type
_entity_poly.pdbx_seq_one_letter_code
_entity_poly.pdbx_strand_id
1 'polypeptide(L)'
;MKATFNDFIVQNPNCSKFAGNSDAMLIFEILSSDESIIKMIEACDHGKPALTPLAHKIEQALLNLKNPTISFRDNFTKQAVGLMIKTILKPFGYEAYVQKSLPKDAKSNEFSSASVYRIDPKSENKPTMKVVKSIVEIK
;
A
#
# COMPACT_ATOMS: atom_id res chain seq x y z
N MET A 1 4.05 2.53 -16.17
CA MET A 1 4.94 3.15 -15.15
C MET A 1 4.31 2.94 -13.78
N LYS A 2 5.10 2.94 -12.71
CA LYS A 2 4.55 2.86 -11.34
C LYS A 2 3.72 4.11 -11.06
N ALA A 3 2.71 3.97 -10.21
CA ALA A 3 1.94 5.13 -9.75
C ALA A 3 2.82 6.04 -8.88
N THR A 4 2.59 7.34 -9.00
CA THR A 4 3.24 8.40 -8.24
C THR A 4 2.34 8.87 -7.09
N PHE A 5 2.90 9.63 -6.16
CA PHE A 5 2.08 10.27 -5.11
C PHE A 5 1.06 11.26 -5.71
N ASN A 6 1.42 11.94 -6.80
CA ASN A 6 0.48 12.81 -7.49
C ASN A 6 -0.68 12.02 -8.11
N ASP A 7 -0.44 10.83 -8.66
CA ASP A 7 -1.52 9.95 -9.11
C ASP A 7 -2.48 9.60 -7.97
N PHE A 8 -1.95 9.36 -6.77
CA PHE A 8 -2.76 9.14 -5.57
C PHE A 8 -3.64 10.36 -5.24
N ILE A 9 -3.07 11.57 -5.22
CA ILE A 9 -3.84 12.80 -4.93
C ILE A 9 -4.91 13.05 -5.99
N VAL A 10 -4.57 12.92 -7.28
CA VAL A 10 -5.50 13.14 -8.39
C VAL A 10 -6.64 12.11 -8.39
N GLN A 11 -6.34 10.84 -8.11
CA GLN A 11 -7.35 9.78 -8.06
C GLN A 11 -8.24 9.84 -6.82
N ASN A 12 -7.80 10.51 -5.76
CA ASN A 12 -8.48 10.55 -4.47
C ASN A 12 -8.63 12.01 -3.99
N PRO A 13 -9.56 12.82 -4.57
CA PRO A 13 -9.71 14.24 -4.23
C PRO A 13 -10.02 14.52 -2.76
N ASN A 14 -10.65 13.56 -2.06
CA ASN A 14 -10.88 13.62 -0.62
C ASN A 14 -9.56 13.67 0.18
N CYS A 15 -8.47 13.15 -0.36
CA CYS A 15 -7.13 13.15 0.22
C CYS A 15 -6.28 14.37 -0.18
N SER A 16 -6.87 15.37 -0.84
CA SER A 16 -6.17 16.59 -1.30
C SER A 16 -5.43 17.34 -0.18
N LYS A 17 -5.88 17.25 1.08
CA LYS A 17 -5.16 17.82 2.24
C LYS A 17 -3.75 17.24 2.45
N PHE A 18 -3.44 16.09 1.85
CA PHE A 18 -2.10 15.49 1.89
C PHE A 18 -1.20 15.96 0.75
N ALA A 19 -1.68 16.80 -0.17
CA ALA A 19 -0.85 17.38 -1.20
C ALA A 19 0.29 18.20 -0.55
N GLY A 20 1.54 17.84 -0.87
CA GLY A 20 2.73 18.46 -0.28
C GLY A 20 3.02 18.07 1.18
N ASN A 21 2.27 17.13 1.77
CA ASN A 21 2.54 16.64 3.11
C ASN A 21 3.71 15.63 3.08
N SER A 22 4.84 15.98 3.69
CA SER A 22 6.06 15.17 3.69
C SER A 22 5.87 13.78 4.29
N ASP A 23 5.03 13.67 5.33
CA ASP A 23 4.85 12.41 6.05
C ASP A 23 3.99 11.45 5.22
N ALA A 24 2.92 11.95 4.60
CA ALA A 24 2.11 11.17 3.66
C ALA A 24 2.93 10.73 2.43
N MET A 25 3.82 11.59 1.94
CA MET A 25 4.76 11.26 0.86
C MET A 25 5.73 10.15 1.27
N LEU A 26 6.30 10.23 2.49
CA LEU A 26 7.18 9.19 3.05
C LEU A 26 6.46 7.84 3.13
N ILE A 27 5.22 7.81 3.63
CA ILE A 27 4.44 6.56 3.69
C ILE A 27 4.19 6.00 2.29
N PHE A 28 3.84 6.85 1.32
CA PHE A 28 3.66 6.41 -0.07
C PHE A 28 4.96 5.87 -0.67
N GLU A 29 6.10 6.52 -0.44
CA GLU A 29 7.42 6.08 -0.89
C GLU A 29 7.76 4.68 -0.34
N ILE A 30 7.54 4.46 0.95
CA ILE A 30 7.73 3.14 1.58
C ILE A 30 6.86 2.09 0.88
N LEU A 31 5.58 2.38 0.66
CA LEU A 31 4.63 1.45 0.04
C LEU A 31 4.93 1.20 -1.45
N SER A 32 5.50 2.18 -2.16
CA SER A 32 5.75 2.14 -3.61
C SER A 32 7.12 1.59 -4.02
N SER A 33 7.99 1.29 -3.04
CA SER A 33 9.24 0.56 -3.31
C SER A 33 8.97 -0.82 -3.93
N ASP A 34 9.90 -1.31 -4.76
CA ASP A 34 9.74 -2.62 -5.43
C ASP A 34 9.53 -3.75 -4.42
N GLU A 35 10.32 -3.76 -3.35
CA GLU A 35 10.21 -4.73 -2.26
C GLU A 35 8.80 -4.72 -1.64
N SER A 36 8.27 -3.54 -1.34
CA SER A 36 6.92 -3.39 -0.78
C SER A 36 5.84 -3.88 -1.75
N ILE A 37 5.93 -3.50 -3.03
CA ILE A 37 4.97 -3.93 -4.05
C ILE A 37 4.96 -5.45 -4.18
N ILE A 38 6.14 -6.07 -4.26
CA ILE A 38 6.28 -7.54 -4.34
C ILE A 38 5.62 -8.20 -3.11
N LYS A 39 5.95 -7.72 -1.91
CA LYS A 39 5.39 -8.27 -0.66
C LYS A 39 3.87 -8.10 -0.57
N MET A 40 3.33 -6.95 -1.00
CA MET A 40 1.88 -6.70 -1.01
C MET A 40 1.16 -7.64 -1.98
N ILE A 41 1.71 -7.83 -3.18
CA ILE A 41 1.18 -8.76 -4.19
C ILE A 41 1.23 -10.18 -3.66
N GLU A 42 2.37 -10.63 -3.13
CA GLU A 42 2.50 -11.96 -2.53
C GLU A 42 1.49 -12.19 -1.39
N ALA A 43 1.31 -11.21 -0.51
CA ALA A 43 0.30 -11.30 0.55
C ALA A 43 -1.11 -11.49 -0.04
N CYS A 44 -1.45 -10.74 -1.09
CA CYS A 44 -2.73 -10.83 -1.78
C CYS A 44 -2.94 -12.17 -2.48
N ASP A 45 -1.91 -12.70 -3.14
CA ASP A 45 -1.95 -14.01 -3.81
C ASP A 45 -2.18 -15.15 -2.81
N HIS A 46 -1.72 -14.99 -1.56
CA HIS A 46 -2.02 -15.89 -0.44
C HIS A 46 -3.32 -15.54 0.31
N GLY A 47 -4.15 -14.65 -0.23
CA GLY A 47 -5.44 -14.27 0.35
C GLY A 47 -5.36 -13.47 1.65
N LYS A 48 -4.20 -12.88 1.97
CA LYS A 48 -3.96 -12.00 3.13
C LYS A 48 -4.09 -10.53 2.72
N PRO A 49 -4.41 -9.61 3.66
CA PRO A 49 -4.44 -8.18 3.35
C PRO A 49 -3.10 -7.67 2.83
N ALA A 50 -3.13 -6.79 1.83
CA ALA A 50 -1.92 -6.22 1.22
C ALA A 50 -1.02 -5.52 2.24
N LEU A 51 -1.61 -4.86 3.24
CA LEU A 51 -0.84 -4.12 4.25
C LEU A 51 -0.10 -5.04 5.24
N THR A 52 -0.47 -6.33 5.34
CA THR A 52 0.10 -7.29 6.31
C THR A 52 1.64 -7.21 6.45
N PRO A 53 2.44 -7.35 5.37
CA PRO A 53 3.91 -7.31 5.46
C PRO A 53 4.50 -5.93 5.78
N LEU A 54 3.71 -4.85 5.73
CA LEU A 54 4.20 -3.48 5.80
C LEU A 54 3.61 -2.67 6.97
N ALA A 55 2.57 -3.17 7.63
CA ALA A 55 1.84 -2.46 8.68
C ALA A 55 2.78 -1.93 9.78
N HIS A 56 3.60 -2.82 10.35
CA HIS A 56 4.59 -2.43 11.36
C HIS A 56 5.63 -1.44 10.80
N LYS A 57 6.11 -1.64 9.57
CA LYS A 57 7.14 -0.79 8.94
C LYS A 57 6.65 0.65 8.80
N ILE A 58 5.42 0.87 8.33
CA ILE A 58 4.87 2.21 8.15
C ILE A 58 4.57 2.87 9.50
N GLU A 59 4.11 2.12 10.51
CA GLU A 59 3.92 2.63 11.87
C GLU A 59 5.24 3.11 12.47
N GLN A 60 6.30 2.30 12.37
CA GLN A 60 7.63 2.65 12.87
C GLN A 60 8.20 3.87 12.13
N ALA A 61 8.01 3.97 10.81
CA ALA A 61 8.45 5.14 10.05
C ALA A 61 7.85 6.44 10.57
N LEU A 62 6.56 6.44 10.90
CA LEU A 62 5.87 7.62 11.44
C LEU A 62 6.27 7.90 12.90
N LEU A 63 6.40 6.86 13.73
CA LEU A 63 6.83 6.98 15.14
C LEU A 63 8.24 7.54 15.29
N ASN A 64 9.12 7.28 14.34
CA ASN A 64 10.50 7.77 14.35
C ASN A 64 10.64 9.23 13.89
N LEU A 65 9.56 9.88 13.43
CA LEU A 65 9.58 11.30 13.11
C LEU A 65 9.52 12.13 14.38
N LYS A 66 10.32 13.21 14.43
CA LYS A 66 10.37 14.12 15.59
C LYS A 66 9.02 14.81 15.86
N ASN A 67 8.32 15.22 14.80
CA ASN A 67 7.04 15.95 14.86
C ASN A 67 6.14 15.55 13.67
N PRO A 68 5.51 14.36 13.71
CA PRO A 68 4.63 13.94 12.62
C PRO A 68 3.38 14.84 12.53
N THR A 69 3.03 15.20 11.31
CA THR A 69 1.86 16.00 10.90
C THR A 69 0.64 15.14 10.55
N ILE A 70 0.83 13.82 10.45
CA ILE A 70 -0.26 12.83 10.30
C ILE A 70 -0.22 11.82 11.45
N SER A 71 -1.31 11.09 11.66
CA SER A 71 -1.39 10.08 12.71
C SER A 71 -2.13 8.86 12.23
N PHE A 72 -1.64 7.66 12.58
CA PHE A 72 -2.44 6.45 12.40
C PHE A 72 -3.43 6.23 13.55
N ARG A 73 -3.69 7.19 14.44
CA ARG A 73 -4.81 7.07 15.39
C ARG A 73 -6.13 7.51 14.79
N ASP A 74 -6.09 8.32 13.73
CA ASP A 74 -7.28 8.78 13.04
C ASP A 74 -7.66 7.87 11.87
N ASN A 75 -8.96 7.64 11.70
CA ASN A 75 -9.47 6.74 10.66
C ASN A 75 -9.23 7.26 9.25
N PHE A 76 -9.13 8.58 9.07
CA PHE A 76 -8.95 9.18 7.75
C PHE A 76 -7.57 8.82 7.18
N THR A 77 -6.51 8.99 7.98
CA THR A 77 -5.15 8.64 7.59
C THR A 77 -5.02 7.14 7.31
N LYS A 78 -5.66 6.28 8.11
CA LYS A 78 -5.71 4.82 7.84
C LYS A 78 -6.37 4.50 6.50
N GLN A 79 -7.50 5.12 6.21
CA GLN A 79 -8.20 4.94 4.93
C GLN A 79 -7.35 5.43 3.76
N ALA A 80 -6.66 6.55 3.92
CA ALA A 80 -5.75 7.07 2.91
C ALA A 80 -4.62 6.09 2.59
N VAL A 81 -4.06 5.36 3.57
CA VAL A 81 -3.10 4.27 3.32
C VAL A 81 -3.72 3.19 2.43
N GLY A 82 -4.96 2.78 2.68
CA GLY A 82 -5.66 1.83 1.80
C GLY A 82 -5.84 2.35 0.37
N LEU A 83 -6.11 3.64 0.21
CA LEU A 83 -6.22 4.30 -1.10
C LEU A 83 -4.85 4.42 -1.79
N MET A 84 -3.77 4.69 -1.05
CA MET A 84 -2.40 4.65 -1.59
C MET A 84 -2.07 3.27 -2.14
N ILE A 85 -2.33 2.21 -1.37
CA ILE A 85 -2.12 0.82 -1.83
C ILE A 85 -2.95 0.53 -3.07
N LYS A 86 -4.22 0.94 -3.10
CA LYS A 86 -5.08 0.80 -4.29
C LYS A 86 -4.45 1.48 -5.52
N THR A 87 -3.98 2.71 -5.37
CA THR A 87 -3.31 3.44 -6.46
C THR A 87 -2.01 2.75 -6.89
N ILE A 88 -1.19 2.27 -5.95
CA ILE A 88 0.09 1.60 -6.21
C ILE A 88 -0.09 0.27 -6.94
N LEU A 89 -1.10 -0.52 -6.57
CA LEU A 89 -1.33 -1.85 -7.13
C LEU A 89 -2.12 -1.83 -8.45
N LYS A 90 -2.80 -0.72 -8.77
CA LYS A 90 -3.60 -0.56 -10.00
C LYS A 90 -2.80 -0.86 -11.29
N PRO A 91 -1.58 -0.35 -11.51
CA PRO A 91 -0.78 -0.67 -12.71
C PRO A 91 -0.48 -2.17 -12.88
N PHE A 92 -0.55 -2.96 -11.82
CA PHE A 92 -0.34 -4.41 -11.82
C PHE A 92 -1.64 -5.20 -12.04
N GLY A 93 -2.77 -4.51 -12.26
CA GLY A 93 -4.08 -5.14 -12.51
C GLY A 93 -4.82 -5.57 -11.24
N TYR A 94 -4.28 -5.28 -10.06
CA TYR A 94 -4.89 -5.67 -8.79
C TYR A 94 -5.97 -4.67 -8.36
N GLU A 95 -7.13 -5.20 -7.99
CA GLU A 95 -8.28 -4.45 -7.50
C GLU A 95 -8.72 -4.95 -6.13
N ALA A 96 -9.23 -4.04 -5.30
CA ALA A 96 -9.70 -4.38 -3.96
C ALA A 96 -10.86 -5.38 -4.07
N TYR A 97 -10.75 -6.51 -3.39
CA TYR A 97 -11.73 -7.58 -3.44
C TYR A 97 -12.52 -7.71 -2.14
N VAL A 98 -11.82 -7.82 -1.02
CA VAL A 98 -12.43 -8.03 0.29
C VAL A 98 -11.55 -7.43 1.38
N GLN A 99 -12.15 -6.93 2.45
CA GLN A 99 -11.42 -6.50 3.63
C GLN A 99 -11.32 -7.66 4.63
N LYS A 100 -10.12 -7.89 5.19
CA LYS A 100 -9.89 -8.91 6.22
C LYS A 100 -9.11 -8.32 7.39
N SER A 101 -9.26 -8.91 8.57
CA SER A 101 -8.45 -8.56 9.74
C SER A 101 -6.98 -8.81 9.47
N LEU A 102 -6.13 -7.93 10.01
CA LEU A 102 -4.69 -8.12 9.96
C LEU A 102 -4.29 -9.27 10.92
N PRO A 103 -3.48 -10.22 10.45
CA PRO A 103 -3.00 -11.31 11.30
C PRO A 103 -1.99 -10.82 12.34
N LYS A 104 -1.77 -11.59 13.42
CA LYS A 104 -0.91 -11.20 14.54
C LYS A 104 0.55 -10.97 14.13
N ASP A 105 1.02 -11.66 13.11
CA ASP A 105 2.38 -11.51 12.54
C ASP A 105 2.58 -10.16 11.82
N ALA A 106 1.51 -9.41 11.52
CA ALA A 106 1.60 -8.05 10.99
C ALA A 106 2.20 -7.05 12.00
N LYS A 107 2.20 -7.39 13.31
CA LYS A 107 2.74 -6.56 14.42
C LYS A 107 2.29 -5.09 14.38
N SER A 108 1.05 -4.88 13.94
CA SER A 108 0.43 -3.56 13.82
C SER A 108 -0.30 -3.22 15.11
N ASN A 109 -0.09 -2.00 15.61
CA ASN A 109 -0.81 -1.47 16.76
C ASN A 109 -1.99 -0.60 16.34
N GLU A 110 -1.91 0.00 15.16
CA GLU A 110 -2.86 1.01 14.71
C GLU A 110 -3.85 0.44 13.67
N PHE A 111 -3.44 -0.52 12.84
CA PHE A 111 -4.33 -1.13 11.84
C PHE A 111 -4.90 -2.46 12.33
N SER A 112 -6.22 -2.59 12.28
CA SER A 112 -6.93 -3.84 12.62
C SER A 112 -7.31 -4.68 11.40
N SER A 113 -7.44 -4.05 10.24
CA SER A 113 -7.85 -4.69 8.98
C SER A 113 -7.30 -3.93 7.78
N ALA A 114 -7.26 -4.59 6.64
CA ALA A 114 -6.93 -3.99 5.35
C ALA A 114 -7.53 -4.81 4.20
N SER A 115 -7.49 -4.24 3.00
CA SER A 115 -7.99 -4.90 1.79
C SER A 115 -7.04 -5.98 1.29
N VAL A 116 -7.62 -7.09 0.87
CA VAL A 116 -7.03 -8.08 -0.03
C VAL A 116 -7.35 -7.64 -1.45
N TYR A 117 -6.38 -7.73 -2.35
CA TYR A 117 -6.56 -7.39 -3.76
C TYR A 117 -6.45 -8.65 -4.63
N ARG A 118 -7.03 -8.62 -5.82
CA ARG A 118 -6.88 -9.67 -6.82
C ARG A 118 -6.95 -9.10 -8.23
N ILE A 119 -6.45 -9.84 -9.20
CA ILE A 119 -6.72 -9.56 -10.61
C ILE A 119 -8.10 -10.11 -10.93
N ASP A 120 -9.00 -9.24 -11.41
CA ASP A 120 -10.30 -9.67 -11.96
C ASP A 120 -10.17 -9.80 -13.49
N PRO A 121 -10.35 -11.00 -14.07
CA PRO A 121 -10.28 -11.20 -15.53
C PRO A 121 -11.27 -10.33 -16.32
N LYS A 122 -12.38 -9.92 -15.68
CA LYS A 122 -13.42 -9.10 -16.29
C LYS A 122 -13.20 -7.61 -16.08
N SER A 123 -12.20 -7.21 -15.28
CA SER A 123 -11.94 -5.80 -15.05
C SER A 123 -11.42 -5.08 -16.30
N GLU A 124 -11.82 -3.82 -16.43
CA GLU A 124 -11.30 -2.86 -17.39
C GLU A 124 -9.88 -2.37 -17.02
N ASN A 125 -9.44 -2.56 -15.77
CA ASN A 125 -8.10 -2.24 -15.31
C ASN A 125 -7.07 -3.23 -15.86
N LYS A 126 -6.72 -3.07 -17.14
CA LYS A 126 -5.70 -3.90 -17.78
C LYS A 126 -4.32 -3.60 -17.18
N PRO A 127 -3.57 -4.64 -16.73
CA PRO A 127 -2.25 -4.45 -16.15
C PRO A 127 -1.30 -3.84 -17.19
N THR A 128 -0.58 -2.80 -16.78
CA THR A 128 0.49 -2.16 -17.56
C THR A 128 1.88 -2.52 -17.02
N MET A 129 1.94 -3.23 -15.90
CA MET A 129 3.15 -3.70 -15.24
C MET A 129 2.95 -5.13 -14.73
N LYS A 130 4.06 -5.87 -14.61
CA LYS A 130 4.10 -7.20 -14.00
C LYS A 130 5.34 -7.35 -13.12
N VAL A 131 5.23 -8.10 -12.04
CA VAL A 131 6.39 -8.53 -11.25
C VAL A 131 7.01 -9.74 -11.95
N VAL A 132 8.33 -9.70 -12.18
CA VAL A 132 9.10 -10.83 -12.72
C VAL A 132 10.10 -11.27 -11.65
N LYS A 133 10.03 -12.53 -11.24
CA LYS A 133 10.98 -13.15 -10.30
C LYS A 133 11.97 -13.99 -11.10
N SER A 134 13.27 -13.82 -10.85
CA SER A 134 14.32 -14.62 -11.47
C SER A 134 15.27 -15.21 -10.42
N ILE A 135 15.80 -16.39 -10.71
CA ILE A 135 16.89 -17.01 -9.96
C ILE A 135 18.15 -16.79 -10.77
N VAL A 136 19.21 -16.27 -10.14
CA VAL A 136 20.51 -16.03 -10.77
C VAL A 136 21.59 -16.73 -9.97
N GLU A 137 22.59 -17.26 -10.67
CA GLU A 137 23.76 -17.88 -10.05
C GLU A 137 24.68 -16.80 -9.45
N ILE A 138 25.17 -17.04 -8.24
CA ILE A 138 26.17 -16.17 -7.61
C ILE A 138 27.54 -16.60 -8.15
N LYS A 139 28.23 -15.69 -8.81
CA LYS A 139 29.62 -15.86 -9.24
C LYS A 139 30.59 -15.48 -8.14
#